data_AF-A0A2M7K4H6-F1
#
_entry.id   AF-A0A2M7K4H6-F1
#
_cell.length_a   1.000
_cell.length_b   1.000
_cell.length_c   1.000
_cell.angle_alpha   90.00
_cell.angle_beta   90.00
_cell.angle_gamma   90.00
#
_symmetry.space_group_name_H-M   'P 1'
#
loop_
_entity.id
_entity.type
_entity.pdbx_description
1 polymer ?
#
loop_
_entity_poly.entity_id
_entity_poly.type
_entity_poly.pdbx_seq_one_letter_code
_entity_poly.pdbx_strand_id
1 'polypeptide(L)'
;MDLNKSVGFALRKITTEQFAIIEDAFIEGKIINLNTGFTFGINRKSNIVVVMSKISFEQKNKPFIILEVGCHFEIDENTWKSFKEGKSFLFPREFITHLSMLTIGTVRGVLHAKTEN
;
A
#
# COMPACT_ATOMS: atom_id res chain seq x y z
N MET A 1 3.70 -18.67 -18.00
CA MET A 1 3.99 -18.69 -16.54
C MET A 1 3.16 -19.80 -15.95
N ASP A 2 3.78 -20.79 -15.31
CA ASP A 2 3.04 -21.85 -14.62
C ASP A 2 2.27 -21.25 -13.43
N LEU A 3 0.94 -21.37 -13.44
CA LEU A 3 0.05 -20.80 -12.42
C LEU A 3 0.18 -21.46 -11.03
N ASN A 4 0.98 -22.53 -10.88
CA ASN A 4 1.07 -23.32 -9.65
C ASN A 4 2.36 -23.10 -8.82
N LYS A 5 3.18 -22.10 -9.15
CA LYS A 5 4.36 -21.77 -8.33
C LYS A 5 3.96 -20.83 -7.20
N SER A 6 4.05 -21.26 -5.95
CA SER A 6 3.81 -20.39 -4.80
C SER A 6 4.87 -19.29 -4.77
N VAL A 7 4.45 -18.03 -4.69
CA VAL A 7 5.36 -16.89 -4.54
C VAL A 7 5.75 -16.77 -3.08
N GLY A 8 7.04 -16.95 -2.76
CA GLY A 8 7.57 -16.72 -1.42
C GLY A 8 7.76 -15.23 -1.17
N PHE A 9 7.08 -14.68 -0.16
CA PHE A 9 7.27 -13.30 0.26
C PHE A 9 7.11 -13.14 1.78
N ALA A 10 7.70 -12.09 2.33
CA ALA A 10 7.58 -11.74 3.75
C ALA A 10 7.43 -10.22 3.92
N LEU A 11 6.48 -9.79 4.75
CA LEU A 11 6.39 -8.39 5.18
C LEU A 11 7.54 -8.07 6.14
N ARG A 12 8.44 -7.17 5.73
CA ARG A 12 9.63 -6.81 6.52
C ARG A 12 9.50 -5.50 7.26
N LYS A 13 8.71 -4.56 6.73
CA LYS A 13 8.55 -3.23 7.31
C LYS A 13 7.19 -2.66 6.95
N ILE A 14 6.60 -1.96 7.93
CA ILE A 14 5.46 -1.07 7.75
C ILE A 14 5.97 0.35 8.03
N THR A 15 5.55 1.31 7.23
CA THR A 15 5.82 2.74 7.43
C THR A 15 4.52 3.53 7.36
N THR A 16 4.39 4.55 8.20
CA THR A 16 3.39 5.60 8.05
C THR A 16 4.11 6.81 7.47
N GLU A 17 3.96 7.04 6.17
CA GLU A 17 4.62 8.13 5.46
C GLU A 17 3.91 9.47 5.72
N GLN A 18 2.59 9.41 5.87
CA GLN A 18 1.78 10.58 6.21
C GLN A 18 0.60 10.17 7.10
N PHE A 19 0.31 10.97 8.12
CA PHE A 19 -0.97 10.97 8.81
C PHE A 19 -1.31 12.40 9.22
N ALA A 20 -2.48 12.89 8.84
CA ALA A 20 -2.95 14.21 9.20
C ALA A 20 -4.48 14.22 9.38
N ILE A 21 -4.94 14.94 10.40
CA ILE A 21 -6.34 15.32 10.60
C ILE A 21 -6.43 16.83 10.43
N ILE A 22 -7.33 17.29 9.59
CA ILE A 22 -7.57 18.71 9.30
C ILE A 22 -9.01 19.01 9.72
N GLU A 23 -9.21 19.33 11.00
CA GLU A 23 -10.54 19.45 11.61
C GLU A 23 -11.42 20.49 10.90
N ASP A 24 -10.84 21.65 10.52
CA ASP A 24 -11.53 22.73 9.81
C ASP A 24 -12.07 22.34 8.43
N ALA A 25 -11.59 21.23 7.85
CA ALA A 25 -12.07 20.72 6.58
C ALA A 25 -13.28 19.78 6.72
N PHE A 26 -13.61 19.34 7.94
CA PHE A 26 -14.77 18.50 8.22
C PHE A 26 -16.02 19.33 8.51
N ILE A 27 -17.14 18.93 7.92
CA ILE A 27 -18.46 19.53 8.08
C ILE A 27 -19.43 18.38 8.35
N GLU A 28 -20.01 18.40 9.55
CA GLU A 28 -20.99 17.41 9.98
C GLU A 28 -22.19 17.32 9.01
N GLY A 29 -22.66 16.10 8.76
CA GLY A 29 -23.80 15.83 7.89
C GLY A 29 -23.56 16.02 6.38
N LYS A 30 -22.33 16.34 5.95
CA LYS A 30 -21.99 16.40 4.51
C LYS A 30 -21.43 15.08 3.99
N ILE A 31 -21.68 14.80 2.71
CA ILE A 31 -21.17 13.61 2.01
C ILE A 31 -19.64 13.60 2.06
N ILE A 32 -19.08 12.46 2.42
CA ILE A 32 -17.63 12.20 2.44
C ILE A 32 -17.27 11.43 1.17
N ASN A 33 -16.28 11.92 0.44
CA ASN A 33 -15.63 11.21 -0.64
C ASN A 33 -14.40 10.47 -0.11
N LEU A 34 -14.21 9.23 -0.55
CA LEU A 34 -13.04 8.42 -0.23
C LEU A 34 -12.17 8.29 -1.48
N ASN A 35 -10.97 8.86 -1.44
CA ASN A 35 -9.96 8.67 -2.47
C ASN A 35 -8.95 7.63 -2.01
N THR A 36 -8.60 6.71 -2.90
CA THR A 36 -7.60 5.66 -2.65
C THR A 36 -6.65 5.59 -3.83
N GLY A 37 -5.34 5.68 -3.56
CA GLY A 37 -4.28 5.56 -4.53
C GLY A 37 -3.26 4.51 -4.09
N PHE A 38 -2.63 3.86 -5.06
CA PHE A 38 -1.50 2.96 -4.84
C PHE A 38 -0.29 3.46 -5.61
N THR A 39 0.87 3.36 -4.97
CA THR A 39 2.17 3.55 -5.62
C THR A 39 3.02 2.31 -5.37
N PHE A 40 3.67 1.82 -6.43
CA PHE A 40 4.50 0.63 -6.38
C PHE A 40 5.97 0.98 -6.59
N GLY A 41 6.84 0.42 -5.77
CA GLY A 41 8.29 0.60 -5.86
C GLY A 41 9.04 -0.72 -5.76
N ILE A 42 10.30 -0.73 -6.17
CA ILE A 42 11.19 -1.89 -6.02
C ILE A 42 12.56 -1.47 -5.49
N ASN A 43 13.12 -2.24 -4.55
CA ASN A 43 14.52 -2.16 -4.18
C ASN A 43 15.25 -3.40 -4.72
N ARG A 44 16.05 -3.19 -5.75
CA ARG A 44 16.78 -4.26 -6.46
C ARG A 44 17.90 -4.89 -5.65
N LYS A 45 18.46 -4.20 -4.65
CA LYS A 45 19.56 -4.72 -3.83
C LYS A 45 19.08 -5.71 -2.77
N SER A 46 17.86 -5.51 -2.29
CA SER A 46 17.28 -6.29 -1.19
C SER A 46 16.06 -7.11 -1.62
N ASN A 47 15.78 -7.22 -2.92
CA ASN A 47 14.63 -7.93 -3.48
C ASN A 47 13.28 -7.52 -2.84
N ILE A 48 13.11 -6.23 -2.55
CA ILE A 48 11.89 -5.71 -1.91
C ILE A 48 10.94 -5.15 -2.97
N VAL A 49 9.67 -5.54 -2.89
CA VAL A 49 8.53 -4.81 -3.48
C VAL A 49 7.95 -3.90 -2.40
N VAL A 50 7.78 -2.62 -2.72
CA VAL A 50 7.12 -1.65 -1.85
C VAL A 50 5.73 -1.38 -2.42
N VAL A 51 4.71 -1.52 -1.59
CA VAL A 51 3.35 -1.08 -1.91
C VAL A 51 3.00 0.04 -0.94
N MET A 52 2.79 1.24 -1.48
CA MET A 52 2.29 2.39 -0.72
C MET A 52 0.82 2.60 -1.06
N SER A 53 -0.01 2.77 -0.04
CA SER A 53 -1.42 3.13 -0.21
C SER A 53 -1.66 4.49 0.44
N LYS A 54 -2.18 5.41 -0.37
CA LYS A 54 -2.60 6.73 0.06
C LYS A 54 -4.11 6.80 0.07
N ILE A 55 -4.67 7.16 1.22
CA ILE A 55 -6.10 7.34 1.43
C ILE A 55 -6.34 8.79 1.87
N SER A 56 -7.34 9.43 1.26
CA SER A 56 -7.89 10.69 1.77
C SER A 56 -9.40 10.62 1.90
N PHE A 57 -9.89 11.12 3.04
CA PHE A 57 -11.30 11.39 3.25
C PHE A 57 -11.53 12.87 3.00
N GLU A 58 -12.45 13.19 2.10
CA GLU A 58 -12.59 14.53 1.55
C GLU A 58 -14.03 15.02 1.58
N GLN A 59 -14.20 16.31 1.83
CA GLN A 59 -15.46 17.02 1.64
C GLN A 59 -15.19 18.30 0.85
N LYS A 60 -16.04 18.61 -0.14
CA LYS A 60 -15.83 19.77 -1.05
C LYS A 60 -14.41 19.81 -1.66
N ASN A 61 -13.87 18.65 -2.03
CA ASN A 61 -12.51 18.47 -2.56
C ASN A 61 -11.38 18.93 -1.62
N LYS A 62 -11.65 18.97 -0.30
CA LYS A 62 -10.65 19.24 0.73
C LYS A 62 -10.51 18.01 1.62
N PRO A 63 -9.29 17.46 1.79
CA PRO A 63 -9.07 16.36 2.72
C PRO A 63 -9.20 16.82 4.17
N PHE A 64 -9.93 16.05 4.98
CA PHE A 64 -9.98 16.21 6.43
C PHE A 64 -9.25 15.08 7.17
N ILE A 65 -9.01 13.94 6.50
CA ILE A 65 -8.06 12.91 6.95
C ILE A 65 -7.19 12.52 5.76
N ILE A 66 -5.87 12.50 5.95
CA ILE A 66 -4.89 11.99 4.99
C ILE A 66 -4.06 10.91 5.67
N LEU A 67 -3.90 9.77 5.03
CA LEU A 67 -3.10 8.66 5.52
C LEU A 67 -2.33 8.04 4.34
N GLU A 68 -1.03 7.85 4.49
CA GLU A 68 -0.20 7.14 3.53
C GLU A 68 0.65 6.10 4.27
N VAL A 69 0.50 4.84 3.88
CA VAL A 69 1.16 3.69 4.53
C VAL A 69 1.93 2.88 3.49
N GLY A 70 3.19 2.58 3.79
CA GLY A 70 4.04 1.70 3.01
C GLY A 70 4.18 0.32 3.64
N CYS A 71 4.04 -0.73 2.84
CA CYS A 71 4.41 -2.09 3.20
C CYS A 71 5.58 -2.55 2.31
N HIS A 72 6.65 -3.03 2.94
CA HIS A 72 7.86 -3.50 2.27
C HIS A 72 7.91 -5.02 2.33
N PHE A 73 7.68 -5.67 1.19
CA PHE A 73 7.67 -7.12 1.06
C PHE A 73 8.97 -7.60 0.44
N GLU A 74 9.75 -8.38 1.19
CA GLU A 74 10.89 -9.10 0.62
C GLU A 74 10.36 -10.30 -0.17
N ILE A 75 10.89 -10.50 -1.36
CA ILE A 75 10.57 -11.62 -2.24
C ILE A 75 11.74 -12.60 -2.21
N ASP A 76 11.43 -13.90 -2.16
CA ASP A 76 12.48 -14.92 -2.22
C ASP A 76 13.29 -14.81 -3.52
N GLU A 77 14.57 -15.17 -3.47
CA GLU A 77 15.51 -14.92 -4.57
C GLU A 77 15.10 -15.62 -5.88
N ASN A 78 14.53 -16.82 -5.79
CA ASN A 78 14.13 -17.59 -6.98
C ASN A 78 12.93 -16.92 -7.66
N THR A 79 11.94 -16.50 -6.88
CA THR A 79 10.77 -15.78 -7.41
C THR A 79 11.16 -14.40 -7.92
N TRP A 80 12.03 -13.66 -7.22
CA TRP A 80 12.52 -12.36 -7.67
C TRP A 80 13.21 -12.44 -9.04
N LYS A 81 14.07 -13.45 -9.23
CA LYS A 81 14.71 -13.71 -10.54
C LYS A 81 13.67 -14.04 -11.61
N SER A 82 12.61 -14.76 -11.27
CA SER A 82 11.54 -15.11 -12.21
C SER A 82 10.71 -13.92 -12.70
N PHE A 83 10.65 -12.83 -11.93
CA PHE A 83 9.97 -11.59 -12.32
C PHE A 83 10.83 -10.68 -13.18
N LYS A 84 12.14 -10.94 -13.29
CA LYS A 84 13.04 -10.08 -14.06
C LYS A 84 12.89 -10.34 -15.55
N GLU A 85 12.56 -9.28 -16.30
CA GLU A 85 12.44 -9.30 -17.76
C GLU A 85 13.38 -8.24 -18.35
N GLY A 86 14.60 -8.67 -18.69
CA GLY A 86 15.66 -7.76 -19.15
C GLY A 86 16.04 -6.71 -18.11
N LYS A 87 15.72 -5.43 -18.40
CA LYS A 87 15.96 -4.27 -17.50
C LYS A 87 14.74 -3.92 -16.63
N SER A 88 13.60 -4.56 -16.88
CA SER A 88 12.31 -4.33 -16.23
C SER A 88 11.94 -5.51 -15.33
N PHE A 89 10.87 -5.34 -14.55
CA PHE A 89 10.27 -6.41 -13.77
C PHE A 89 8.81 -6.56 -14.20
N LEU A 90 8.40 -7.79 -14.48
CA LEU A 90 7.03 -8.16 -14.78
C LEU A 90 6.47 -8.95 -13.60
N PHE A 91 5.53 -8.34 -12.89
CA PHE A 91 4.89 -8.96 -11.74
C PHE A 91 3.54 -9.56 -12.13
N PRO A 92 3.20 -10.78 -11.66
CA PRO A 92 1.86 -11.32 -11.81
C PRO A 92 0.82 -10.38 -11.18
N ARG A 93 -0.25 -10.07 -11.92
CA ARG A 93 -1.32 -9.17 -11.47
C ARG A 93 -1.91 -9.64 -10.13
N GLU A 94 -2.15 -10.94 -10.00
CA GLU A 94 -2.73 -11.56 -8.81
C GLU A 94 -1.81 -11.36 -7.59
N PHE A 95 -0.50 -11.51 -7.78
CA PHE A 95 0.49 -11.33 -6.73
C PHE A 95 0.51 -9.88 -6.22
N ILE A 96 0.59 -8.89 -7.12
CA ILE A 96 0.58 -7.47 -6.73
C ILE A 96 -0.76 -7.07 -6.11
N THR A 97 -1.87 -7.63 -6.59
CA THR A 97 -3.18 -7.44 -5.97
C THR A 97 -3.21 -7.96 -4.53
N HIS A 98 -2.61 -9.13 -4.29
CA HIS A 98 -2.51 -9.70 -2.95
C HIS A 98 -1.69 -8.82 -1.99
N LEU A 99 -0.51 -8.33 -2.43
CA LEU A 99 0.30 -7.39 -1.63
C LEU A 99 -0.45 -6.08 -1.35
N SER A 100 -1.22 -5.58 -2.32
CA SER A 100 -2.05 -4.40 -2.16
C SER A 100 -3.16 -4.61 -1.12
N MET A 101 -3.79 -5.79 -1.14
CA MET A 101 -4.81 -6.19 -0.14
C MET A 101 -4.24 -6.21 1.28
N LEU A 102 -3.04 -6.79 1.47
CA LEU A 102 -2.34 -6.78 2.76
C LEU A 102 -2.00 -5.35 3.22
N THR A 103 -1.61 -4.49 2.27
CA THR A 103 -1.33 -3.08 2.54
C THR A 103 -2.59 -2.35 3.00
N ILE A 104 -3.75 -2.57 2.36
CA ILE A 104 -5.04 -2.01 2.80
C ILE A 104 -5.44 -2.50 4.20
N GLY A 105 -5.21 -3.78 4.50
CA GLY A 105 -5.39 -4.30 5.86
C GLY A 105 -4.54 -3.55 6.89
N THR A 106 -3.29 -3.27 6.53
CA THR A 106 -2.36 -2.50 7.37
C THR A 106 -2.81 -1.04 7.51
N VAL A 107 -3.24 -0.39 6.43
CA VAL A 107 -3.80 0.97 6.44
C VAL A 107 -4.96 1.08 7.43
N ARG A 108 -5.87 0.11 7.44
CA ARG A 108 -6.99 0.09 8.41
C ARG A 108 -6.49 0.01 9.86
N GLY A 109 -5.49 -0.83 10.13
CA GLY A 109 -4.88 -0.93 11.46
C GLY A 109 -4.21 0.37 11.90
N VAL A 110 -3.47 1.03 11.01
CA VAL A 110 -2.86 2.34 11.28
C VAL A 110 -3.92 3.41 11.52
N LEU A 111 -4.97 3.44 10.69
CA LEU A 111 -6.08 4.38 10.87
C LEU A 111 -6.73 4.20 12.24
N HIS A 112 -7.11 2.97 12.59
CA HIS A 112 -7.69 2.66 13.91
C HIS A 112 -6.78 3.13 15.05
N ALA A 113 -5.51 2.73 15.06
CA ALA A 113 -4.55 3.07 16.11
C ALA A 113 -4.26 4.59 16.22
N LYS A 114 -4.47 5.35 15.13
CA LYS A 114 -4.27 6.81 15.11
C LYS A 114 -5.54 7.58 15.48
N THR A 115 -6.69 6.92 15.52
CA THR A 115 -8.01 7.54 15.81
C THR A 115 -8.71 6.92 17.01
N GLU A 116 -8.11 5.93 17.68
CA GLU A 116 -8.65 5.37 18.92
C GLU A 116 -8.52 6.37 20.07
N ASN A 117 -9.58 6.49 20.87
CA ASN A 117 -9.67 7.31 22.09
C ASN A 117 -10.05 6.40 23.27
#